data_AF-A0A7C5PX60-F1
#
_entry.id   AF-A0A7C5PX60-F1
#
_cell.length_a   1.000
_cell.length_b   1.000
_cell.length_c   1.000
_cell.angle_alpha   90.00
_cell.angle_beta   90.00
_cell.angle_gamma   90.00
#
_symmetry.space_group_name_H-M   'P 1'
#
loop_
_entity.id
_entity.type
_entity.pdbx_description
1 polymer ?
#
loop_
_entity_poly.entity_id
_entity_poly.type
_entity_poly.pdbx_seq_one_letter_code
_entity_poly.pdbx_strand_id
1 'polypeptide(L)'
;MHHELNHFLSGVEKRAFRMAQLATRDTDQALDIVQDTMLVLSQKYADKNQQEWPALFFRILQNKIIDWHRKQTVKNRIFSWFGFFEDFLENNNSENGNHNRYQSSP
;
A
#
# COMPACT_ATOMS: atom_id res chain seq x y z
N MET A 1 -28.59 -12.23 14.84
CA MET A 1 -27.43 -11.38 15.20
C MET A 1 -26.76 -10.73 13.98
N HIS A 2 -26.53 -11.42 12.85
CA HIS A 2 -25.83 -10.82 11.70
C HIS A 2 -26.60 -9.75 10.89
N HIS A 3 -27.92 -9.65 11.02
CA HIS A 3 -28.74 -8.74 10.22
C HIS A 3 -28.40 -7.25 10.47
N GLU A 4 -28.25 -6.87 11.73
CA GLU A 4 -27.93 -5.50 12.14
C GLU A 4 -26.53 -5.09 11.66
N LEU A 5 -25.56 -6.01 11.77
CA LEU A 5 -24.21 -5.78 11.29
C LEU A 5 -24.20 -5.61 9.76
N ASN A 6 -24.92 -6.45 9.03
CA ASN A 6 -25.02 -6.34 7.57
C ASN A 6 -25.67 -5.01 7.16
N HIS A 7 -26.72 -4.57 7.86
CA HIS A 7 -27.35 -3.28 7.63
C HIS A 7 -26.38 -2.12 7.87
N PHE A 8 -25.63 -2.16 8.99
CA PHE A 8 -24.58 -1.18 9.27
C PHE A 8 -23.50 -1.16 8.18
N LEU A 9 -22.95 -2.33 7.82
CA LEU A 9 -21.87 -2.47 6.83
C LEU A 9 -22.30 -1.93 5.45
N SER A 10 -23.50 -2.30 5.00
CA SER A 10 -24.07 -1.77 3.75
C SER A 10 -24.26 -0.25 3.81
N GLY A 11 -24.70 0.28 4.95
CA GLY A 11 -24.87 1.72 5.16
C GLY A 11 -23.55 2.52 5.09
N VAL A 12 -22.42 1.94 5.51
CA VAL A 12 -21.12 2.62 5.50
C VAL A 12 -20.29 2.35 4.24
N GLU A 13 -20.61 1.32 3.47
CA GLU A 13 -19.84 0.84 2.30
C GLU A 13 -19.46 1.97 1.34
N LYS A 14 -20.45 2.72 0.84
CA LYS A 14 -20.24 3.77 -0.16
C LYS A 14 -19.31 4.88 0.36
N ARG A 15 -19.42 5.24 1.63
CA ARG A 15 -18.56 6.26 2.25
C ARG A 15 -17.14 5.73 2.44
N ALA A 16 -17.02 4.50 2.94
CA ALA A 16 -15.73 3.85 3.15
C ALA A 16 -14.96 3.71 1.83
N PHE A 17 -15.65 3.26 0.78
CA PHE A 17 -15.09 3.14 -0.56
C PHE A 17 -14.61 4.49 -1.10
N ARG A 18 -15.40 5.56 -0.97
CA ARG A 18 -14.95 6.91 -1.39
C ARG A 18 -13.69 7.37 -0.63
N MET A 19 -13.62 7.13 0.68
CA MET A 19 -12.43 7.47 1.47
C MET A 19 -11.20 6.69 1.00
N ALA A 20 -11.33 5.37 0.84
CA ALA A 20 -10.25 4.52 0.37
C ALA A 20 -9.82 4.86 -1.07
N GLN A 21 -10.77 5.14 -1.96
CA GLN A 21 -10.50 5.54 -3.35
C GLN A 21 -9.75 6.87 -3.44
N LEU A 22 -10.10 7.86 -2.61
CA LEU A 22 -9.37 9.13 -2.56
C LEU A 22 -7.95 8.96 -2.03
N ALA A 23 -7.76 8.08 -1.04
CA ALA A 23 -6.44 7.82 -0.47
C ALA A 23 -5.53 7.03 -1.44
N THR A 24 -6.09 6.04 -2.12
CA THR A 24 -5.32 5.12 -2.96
C THR A 24 -5.17 5.55 -4.41
N ARG A 25 -6.13 6.34 -4.93
CA ARG A 25 -6.30 6.62 -6.36
C ARG A 25 -6.38 5.36 -7.24
N ASP A 26 -6.78 4.25 -6.64
CA ASP A 26 -6.86 2.93 -7.28
C ASP A 26 -8.14 2.26 -6.79
N THR A 27 -9.01 1.86 -7.72
CA THR A 27 -10.33 1.32 -7.38
C THR A 27 -10.23 -0.07 -6.77
N ASP A 28 -9.33 -0.92 -7.27
CA ASP A 28 -9.19 -2.29 -6.79
C ASP A 28 -8.58 -2.29 -5.39
N GLN A 29 -7.55 -1.47 -5.16
CA GLN A 29 -6.97 -1.28 -3.83
C GLN A 29 -7.98 -0.69 -2.83
N ALA A 30 -8.85 0.21 -3.28
CA ALA A 30 -9.91 0.75 -2.45
C ALA A 30 -10.94 -0.31 -2.04
N LEU A 31 -11.35 -1.17 -2.99
CA LEU A 31 -12.26 -2.29 -2.70
C LEU A 31 -11.63 -3.27 -1.71
N ASP A 32 -10.37 -3.66 -1.92
CA ASP A 32 -9.65 -4.58 -1.03
C ASP A 32 -9.59 -4.03 0.40
N ILE A 33 -9.24 -2.76 0.57
CA ILE A 33 -9.18 -2.10 1.88
C ILE A 33 -10.55 -2.10 2.57
N VAL A 34 -11.62 -1.79 1.84
CA VAL A 34 -12.99 -1.78 2.40
C VAL A 34 -13.41 -3.18 2.79
N GLN A 35 -13.22 -4.18 1.92
CA GLN A 35 -13.63 -5.54 2.20
C GLN A 35 -12.89 -6.14 3.38
N ASP A 36 -11.57 -5.94 3.44
CA ASP A 36 -10.81 -6.34 4.59
C ASP A 36 -11.28 -5.65 5.89
N THR A 37 -11.68 -4.37 5.80
CA THR A 37 -12.22 -3.63 6.96
C THR A 37 -13.51 -4.28 7.45
N MET A 38 -14.43 -4.57 6.53
CA MET A 38 -15.69 -5.26 6.84
C MET A 38 -15.44 -6.63 7.46
N LEU A 39 -14.51 -7.41 6.88
CA LEU A 39 -14.14 -8.73 7.35
C LEU A 39 -13.54 -8.70 8.76
N VAL A 40 -12.63 -7.76 9.04
CA VAL A 40 -12.05 -7.61 10.38
C VAL A 40 -13.12 -7.23 11.40
N LEU A 41 -14.04 -6.33 11.05
CA LEU A 41 -15.15 -5.97 11.94
C LEU A 41 -16.04 -7.18 12.22
N SER A 42 -16.45 -7.91 11.18
CA SER A 42 -17.37 -9.04 11.31
C SER A 42 -16.76 -10.23 12.05
N GLN A 43 -15.46 -10.46 11.91
CA GLN A 43 -14.80 -11.58 12.59
C GLN A 43 -14.43 -11.28 14.04
N LYS A 44 -14.02 -10.05 14.34
CA LYS A 44 -13.43 -9.72 15.65
C LYS A 44 -14.35 -8.92 16.57
N TYR A 45 -15.36 -8.26 16.02
CA TYR A 45 -16.16 -7.27 16.74
C TYR A 45 -17.67 -7.40 16.50
N ALA A 46 -18.15 -8.50 15.89
CA ALA A 46 -19.58 -8.71 15.66
C ALA A 46 -20.42 -8.70 16.95
N ASP A 47 -19.86 -9.16 18.07
CA ASP A 47 -20.55 -9.23 19.36
C ASP A 47 -20.51 -7.91 20.16
N LYS A 48 -19.91 -6.85 19.60
CA LYS A 48 -19.88 -5.51 20.23
C LYS A 48 -21.23 -4.82 20.13
N ASN A 49 -21.46 -3.84 21.00
CA ASN A 49 -22.67 -3.02 20.93
C ASN A 49 -22.69 -2.28 19.58
N GLN A 50 -23.86 -2.23 18.94
CA GLN A 50 -24.04 -1.57 17.64
C GLN A 50 -23.57 -0.11 17.64
N GLN A 51 -23.68 0.57 18.79
CA GLN A 51 -23.20 1.95 18.96
C GLN A 51 -21.67 2.07 18.84
N GLU A 52 -20.93 0.99 19.07
CA GLU A 52 -19.46 0.95 18.97
C GLU A 52 -18.97 0.66 17.54
N TRP A 53 -19.78 0.02 16.71
CA TRP A 53 -19.39 -0.40 15.36
C TRP A 53 -18.87 0.73 14.47
N PRO A 54 -19.48 1.93 14.43
CA PRO A 54 -18.95 3.03 13.62
C PRO A 54 -17.51 3.40 13.99
N ALA A 55 -17.23 3.55 15.28
CA ALA A 55 -15.90 3.92 15.76
C ALA A 55 -14.86 2.84 15.45
N LEU A 56 -15.22 1.57 15.65
CA LEU A 56 -14.35 0.43 15.32
C LEU A 56 -14.09 0.32 13.82
N PHE A 57 -15.13 0.43 13.00
CA PHE A 57 -15.05 0.34 11.55
C PHE A 57 -14.12 1.41 10.99
N PHE A 58 -14.33 2.69 11.33
CA PHE A 58 -13.50 3.77 10.80
C PHE A 58 -12.08 3.73 11.34
N ARG A 59 -11.85 3.22 12.56
CA ARG A 59 -10.50 2.96 13.08
C ARG A 59 -9.77 1.90 12.26
N ILE A 60 -10.42 0.77 11.96
CA ILE A 60 -9.85 -0.31 11.15
C ILE A 60 -9.57 0.21 9.73
N LEU A 61 -10.53 0.92 9.12
CA LEU A 61 -10.39 1.50 7.78
C LEU A 61 -9.18 2.43 7.71
N GLN A 62 -9.08 3.36 8.65
CA GLN A 62 -7.98 4.32 8.71
C GLN A 62 -6.62 3.62 8.86
N ASN A 63 -6.54 2.60 9.72
CA ASN A 63 -5.32 1.83 9.90
C ASN A 63 -4.90 1.13 8.60
N LYS A 64 -5.86 0.54 7.87
CA LYS A 64 -5.58 -0.11 6.57
C LYS A 64 -5.12 0.87 5.50
N ILE A 65 -5.73 2.05 5.42
CA ILE A 65 -5.29 3.13 4.52
C ILE A 65 -3.86 3.56 4.86
N ILE A 66 -3.54 3.75 6.14
CA ILE A 66 -2.18 4.13 6.59
C ILE A 66 -1.17 3.04 6.23
N ASP A 67 -1.49 1.78 6.48
CA ASP A 67 -0.61 0.65 6.13
C ASP A 67 -0.38 0.55 4.63
N TRP A 68 -1.41 0.81 3.82
CA TRP A 68 -1.27 0.88 2.37
C TRP A 68 -0.29 1.99 1.96
N HIS A 69 -0.44 3.22 2.48
CA HIS A 69 0.48 4.32 2.19
C HIS A 69 1.92 4.01 2.60
N ARG A 70 2.11 3.35 3.75
CA ARG A 70 3.43 2.91 4.21
C ARG A 70 4.06 1.94 3.22
N LYS A 71 3.31 0.94 2.74
CA LYS A 71 3.79 -0.02 1.73
C LYS A 71 4.15 0.65 0.42
N GLN A 72 3.35 1.61 -0.06
CA GLN A 72 3.68 2.37 -1.28
C GLN A 72 4.95 3.20 -1.12
N THR A 73 5.12 3.86 0.03
CA THR A 73 6.32 4.66 0.31
C THR A 73 7.58 3.79 0.35
N VAL A 74 7.52 2.63 1.00
CA VAL A 74 8.63 1.68 1.06
C VAL A 74 8.96 1.13 -0.33
N LYS A 75 7.96 0.75 -1.12
CA LYS A 75 8.14 0.29 -2.51
C LYS A 75 8.86 1.33 -3.36
N ASN A 76 8.42 2.59 -3.28
CA ASN A 76 9.01 3.68 -4.05
C ASN A 76 10.46 3.98 -3.62
N ARG A 77 10.76 3.93 -2.31
CA ARG A 77 12.13 4.11 -1.80
C ARG A 77 13.07 3.00 -2.23
N ILE A 78 12.62 1.75 -2.17
CA ILE A 78 13.41 0.58 -2.58
C ILE A 78 13.70 0.66 -4.08
N PHE A 79 12.70 0.96 -4.91
CA PHE A 79 12.89 1.12 -6.35
C PHE A 79 13.88 2.23 -6.68
N SER A 80 13.79 3.36 -5.98
CA SER A 80 14.74 4.47 -6.13
C SER A 80 16.16 4.05 -5.76
N TRP A 81 16.37 3.34 -4.64
CA TRP A 81 17.70 2.86 -4.23
C TRP A 81 18.29 1.85 -5.22
N PHE A 82 17.47 0.93 -5.75
CA PHE A 82 17.94 -0.02 -6.77
C PHE A 82 18.32 0.67 -8.08
N GLY A 83 17.53 1.64 -8.55
CA GLY A 83 17.89 2.43 -9.74
C GLY A 83 19.21 3.18 -9.55
N PHE A 84 19.40 3.84 -8.39
CA PHE A 84 20.68 4.47 -8.05
C PHE A 84 21.85 3.47 -8.01
N PHE A 85 21.63 2.25 -7.54
CA PHE A 85 22.66 1.22 -7.49
C PHE A 85 23.01 0.68 -8.88
N GLU A 86 22.02 0.47 -9.75
CA GLU A 86 22.21 0.03 -11.13
C GLU A 86 22.97 1.09 -11.95
N ASP A 87 22.56 2.36 -11.85
CA ASP A 87 23.28 3.50 -12.44
C ASP A 87 24.73 3.60 -11.93
N PHE A 88 24.96 3.33 -10.64
CA PHE A 88 26.30 3.31 -10.05
C PHE A 88 27.15 2.16 -10.61
N LEU A 89 26.58 0.97 -10.78
CA LEU A 89 27.29 -0.18 -11.37
C LEU A 89 27.62 0.04 -12.85
N GLU A 90 26.71 0.63 -13.62
CA GLU A 90 26.90 0.90 -15.06
C GLU A 90 27.97 1.98 -15.30
N ASN A 91 27.99 3.05 -14.49
CA ASN A 91 29.02 4.09 -14.60
C ASN A 91 30.43 3.60 -14.23
N ASN A 92 30.59 2.78 -13.18
CA ASN A 92 31.91 2.28 -12.76
C ASN A 92 32.54 1.27 -13.73
N ASN A 93 31.75 0.59 -14.56
CA ASN A 93 32.25 -0.37 -15.54
C ASN A 93 32.77 0.32 -16.82
N SER A 94 32.42 1.58 -17.04
CA SER A 94 32.78 2.38 -18.22
C SER A 94 34.17 3.04 -18.11
N GLU A 95 34.72 3.19 -16.90
CA GLU A 95 36.02 3.84 -16.67
C GLU A 95 37.25 2.90 -16.75
N ASN A 96 37.06 1.57 -16.78
CA ASN A 96 38.17 0.60 -16.84
C ASN A 96 38.54 0.14 -18.28
N GLY A 97 37.97 0.76 -19.32
CA GLY A 97 38.10 0.31 -20.71
C GLY A 97 39.24 0.91 -21.55
N ASN A 98 40.11 1.77 -21.01
CA ASN A 98 41.15 2.45 -21.81
C ASN A 98 42.50 2.59 -21.08
N HIS A 99 43.27 1.49 -21.02
CA HIS A 99 44.71 1.57 -20.80
C HIS A 99 45.45 0.43 -21.51
N ASN A 100 45.47 0.46 -22.84
CA ASN A 100 46.44 -0.30 -23.65
C ASN A 100 46.56 0.32 -25.06
N ARG A 101 47.22 1.47 -25.13
CA ARG A 101 47.83 1.95 -26.37
C ARG A 101 49.13 2.64 -25.99
N TYR A 102 50.17 2.42 -26.79
CA TYR A 102 51.58 2.80 -26.59
C TYR A 102 52.44 1.83 -25.78
N GLN A 103 52.74 0.68 -26.38
CA GLN A 103 54.11 0.16 -26.44
C GLN A 103 54.17 -0.95 -27.48
N SER A 104 54.55 -0.60 -28.72
CA SER A 104 55.17 -1.48 -29.72
C SER A 104 55.36 -0.70 -31.02
N SER A 105 56.58 -0.28 -31.30
CA SER A 105 57.13 -0.18 -32.66
C SER A 105 58.66 -0.26 -32.57
N PRO A 106 59.29 -0.86 -33.59
CA PRO A 106 60.42 -1.78 -33.46
C PRO A 106 61.78 -1.14 -33.24
#